data_AF-A0A4R2PYT6-F1
#
_entry.id   AF-A0A4R2PYT6-F1
#
_cell.length_a   1.000
_cell.length_b   1.000
_cell.length_c   1.000
_cell.angle_alpha   90.00
_cell.angle_beta   90.00
_cell.angle_gamma   90.00
#
_symmetry.space_group_name_H-M   'P 1'
#
loop_
_entity.id
_entity.type
_entity.pdbx_description
1 polymer ?
#
loop_
_entity_poly.entity_id
_entity_poly.type
_entity_poly.pdbx_seq_one_letter_code
_entity_poly.pdbx_strand_id
1 'polypeptide(L)'
;MAETETPTPGAPDPQPPRTRTWVRVALVTSLALNLLILGIVGGAVIGHGRDRGPQATIGPGDYGPYGRAFTEADRAALRAALKDQAPRLGQNRAAVRDGFRDLLAALRAEPYDHARVARVMETQQARVQDQAALMRGLMLDRIAAMPPEARAGFADRLERVLRRGPPRERDRGARP
;
A
#
# COMPACT_ATOMS: atom_id res chain seq x y z
N MET A 1 -56.09 35.77 59.77
CA MET A 1 -55.69 35.91 58.37
C MET A 1 -54.33 35.27 58.25
N ALA A 2 -54.24 34.13 57.57
CA ALA A 2 -53.01 33.36 57.40
C ALA A 2 -52.46 33.67 56.00
N GLU A 3 -51.31 34.34 55.93
CA GLU A 3 -50.57 34.53 54.69
C GLU A 3 -49.71 33.30 54.44
N THR A 4 -49.97 32.65 53.30
CA THR A 4 -49.21 31.54 52.76
C THR A 4 -47.90 32.05 52.15
N GLU A 5 -46.75 31.73 52.75
CA GLU A 5 -45.47 31.84 52.06
C GLU A 5 -45.34 30.71 51.03
N THR A 6 -45.32 31.06 49.75
CA THR A 6 -44.90 30.17 48.65
C THR A 6 -43.37 30.08 48.60
N PRO A 7 -42.76 28.89 48.53
CA PRO A 7 -41.32 28.78 48.32
C PRO A 7 -40.95 29.05 46.85
N THR A 8 -39.94 29.90 46.66
CA THR A 8 -39.26 30.18 45.39
C THR A 8 -38.65 28.90 44.79
N PRO A 9 -38.83 28.58 43.48
CA PRO A 9 -38.17 27.44 42.87
C PRO A 9 -36.66 27.69 42.74
N GLY A 10 -35.86 26.73 43.21
CA GLY A 10 -34.41 26.75 43.13
C GLY A 10 -33.88 26.86 41.69
N ALA A 11 -32.82 27.64 41.54
CA ALA A 11 -32.07 27.76 40.30
C ALA A 11 -31.46 26.39 39.89
N PRO A 12 -31.39 26.06 38.58
CA PRO A 12 -30.75 24.83 38.13
C PRO A 12 -29.23 24.88 38.29
N ASP A 13 -28.65 23.80 38.81
CA ASP A 13 -27.21 23.60 38.94
C ASP A 13 -26.49 23.64 37.57
N PRO A 14 -25.29 24.25 37.47
CA PRO A 14 -24.53 24.30 36.24
C PRO A 14 -23.94 22.93 35.90
N GLN A 15 -24.50 22.28 34.88
CA GLN A 15 -23.95 21.04 34.32
C GLN A 15 -22.59 21.33 33.63
N PRO A 16 -21.49 20.65 34.01
CA PRO A 16 -20.19 20.90 33.39
C PRO A 16 -20.23 20.52 31.90
N PRO A 17 -19.56 21.30 31.03
CA PRO A 17 -19.73 21.17 29.59
C PRO A 17 -19.21 19.81 29.11
N ARG A 18 -20.12 18.99 28.58
CA ARG A 18 -19.87 17.66 27.98
C ARG A 18 -18.98 17.71 26.73
N THR A 19 -18.49 18.88 26.35
CA THR A 19 -17.71 19.14 25.13
C THR A 19 -16.28 18.62 25.22
N ARG A 20 -15.65 18.63 26.41
CA ARG A 20 -14.24 18.25 26.55
C ARG A 20 -13.98 16.76 26.32
N THR A 21 -14.96 15.90 26.63
CA THR A 21 -14.81 14.45 26.49
C THR A 21 -14.98 13.99 25.04
N TRP A 22 -15.98 14.51 24.32
CA TRP A 22 -16.20 14.18 22.91
C TRP A 22 -15.08 14.68 22.01
N VAL A 23 -14.54 15.88 22.28
CA VAL A 23 -13.36 16.39 21.56
C VAL A 23 -12.15 15.49 21.81
N ARG A 24 -11.95 15.03 23.05
CA ARG A 24 -10.84 14.13 23.39
C ARG A 24 -10.99 12.77 22.71
N VAL A 25 -12.20 12.21 22.66
CA VAL A 25 -12.48 10.96 21.95
C VAL A 25 -12.24 11.13 20.45
N ALA A 26 -12.76 12.19 19.82
CA ALA A 26 -12.53 12.47 18.40
C ALA A 26 -11.04 12.63 18.07
N LEU A 27 -10.28 13.30 18.93
CA LEU A 27 -8.83 13.44 18.78
C LEU A 27 -8.10 12.11 18.92
N VAL A 28 -8.45 11.28 19.90
CA VAL A 28 -7.85 9.94 20.08
C VAL A 28 -8.19 9.03 18.91
N THR A 29 -9.45 9.03 18.44
CA THR A 29 -9.87 8.25 17.27
C THR A 29 -9.17 8.72 16.00
N SER A 30 -9.06 10.02 15.77
CA SER A 30 -8.34 10.59 14.63
C SER A 30 -6.85 10.23 14.70
N LEU A 31 -6.24 10.34 15.87
CA LEU A 31 -4.83 9.96 16.06
C LEU A 31 -4.62 8.45 15.82
N ALA A 32 -5.49 7.60 16.35
CA ALA A 32 -5.44 6.15 16.13
C ALA A 32 -5.62 5.78 14.66
N LEU A 33 -6.52 6.45 13.94
CA LEU A 33 -6.73 6.24 12.51
C LEU A 33 -5.52 6.71 11.69
N ASN A 34 -4.92 7.85 12.04
CA ASN A 34 -3.68 8.31 11.42
C ASN A 34 -2.52 7.33 11.67
N LEU A 35 -2.39 6.80 12.89
CA LEU A 35 -1.39 5.79 13.23
C LEU A 35 -1.67 4.43 12.55
N LEU A 36 -2.93 4.06 12.36
CA LEU A 36 -3.33 2.86 11.61
C LEU A 36 -2.94 2.98 10.14
N ILE A 37 -3.25 4.11 9.51
CA ILE A 37 -2.87 4.37 8.12
C ILE A 37 -1.35 4.41 7.99
N LEU A 38 -0.66 5.08 8.92
CA LEU A 38 0.81 5.11 8.96
C LEU A 38 1.41 3.72 9.22
N GLY A 39 0.75 2.87 10.01
CA GLY A 39 1.12 1.49 10.26
C GLY A 39 0.87 0.56 9.07
N ILE A 40 -0.18 0.79 8.26
CA ILE A 40 -0.46 0.02 7.04
C ILE A 40 0.52 0.42 5.95
N VAL A 41 0.72 1.72 5.72
CA VAL A 41 1.66 2.24 4.71
C VAL A 41 3.11 1.96 5.13
N GLY A 42 3.44 2.27 6.38
CA GLY A 42 4.74 1.98 6.96
C GLY A 42 5.01 0.49 7.09
N GLY A 43 4.02 -0.32 7.49
CA GLY A 43 4.13 -1.78 7.60
C GLY A 43 4.21 -2.50 6.26
N ALA A 44 3.59 -1.98 5.19
CA ALA A 44 3.80 -2.51 3.83
C ALA A 44 5.23 -2.22 3.33
N VAL A 45 5.79 -1.07 3.72
CA VAL A 45 7.15 -0.63 3.35
C VAL A 45 8.22 -1.30 4.24
N ILE A 46 7.95 -1.51 5.53
CA ILE A 46 8.89 -2.02 6.55
C ILE A 46 8.71 -3.52 6.81
N GLY A 47 7.53 -4.09 6.59
CA GLY A 47 7.23 -5.53 6.75
C GLY A 47 7.94 -6.44 5.76
N HIS A 48 8.65 -5.86 4.78
CA HIS A 48 9.60 -6.56 3.91
C HIS A 48 11.06 -6.47 4.40
N GLY A 49 11.31 -5.93 5.59
CA GLY A 49 12.62 -5.43 6.00
C GLY A 49 13.15 -5.91 7.36
N ARG A 50 12.99 -7.19 7.72
CA ARG A 50 13.77 -7.75 8.85
C ARG A 50 14.91 -8.71 8.49
N ASP A 51 15.04 -9.15 7.23
CA ASP A 51 16.19 -9.98 6.79
C ASP A 51 16.86 -9.55 5.47
N ARG A 52 16.47 -8.43 4.86
CA ARG A 52 17.14 -7.92 3.66
C ARG A 52 17.41 -6.44 3.82
N GLY A 53 18.67 -6.07 3.58
CA GLY A 53 19.21 -4.73 3.74
C GLY A 53 18.50 -3.63 2.93
N PRO A 54 19.03 -2.39 2.92
CA PRO A 54 18.31 -1.13 2.70
C PRO A 54 17.86 -0.85 1.24
N GLN A 55 17.34 -1.85 0.54
CA GLN A 55 16.87 -1.80 -0.84
C GLN A 55 15.76 -2.84 -1.03
N ALA A 56 14.59 -2.64 -0.40
CA ALA A 56 13.36 -3.34 -0.79
C ALA A 56 12.88 -2.80 -2.15
N THR A 57 13.66 -3.11 -3.19
CA THR A 57 13.25 -2.97 -4.58
C THR A 57 12.53 -4.27 -4.89
N ILE A 58 11.24 -4.21 -5.20
CA ILE A 58 10.41 -5.35 -5.62
C ILE A 58 11.23 -6.18 -6.62
N GLY A 59 11.67 -7.36 -6.18
CA GLY A 59 12.56 -8.20 -6.96
C GLY A 59 11.77 -8.95 -8.03
N PRO A 60 12.40 -9.45 -9.11
CA PRO A 60 11.70 -10.21 -10.15
C PRO A 60 10.86 -11.39 -9.62
N GLY A 61 11.22 -11.97 -8.47
CA GLY A 61 10.46 -13.04 -7.82
C GLY A 61 9.14 -12.60 -7.15
N ASP A 62 8.97 -11.30 -6.92
CA ASP A 62 7.78 -10.73 -6.27
C ASP A 62 6.66 -10.43 -7.28
N TYR A 63 6.92 -10.55 -8.60
CA TYR A 63 5.95 -10.32 -9.67
C TYR A 63 5.09 -11.56 -9.98
N GLY A 64 4.61 -12.23 -8.92
CA GLY A 64 3.66 -13.33 -9.04
C GLY A 64 4.26 -14.63 -9.61
N PRO A 65 3.43 -15.53 -10.16
CA PRO A 65 3.85 -16.87 -10.55
C PRO A 65 4.87 -16.87 -11.69
N TYR A 66 4.79 -15.91 -12.62
CA TYR A 66 5.73 -15.77 -13.74
C TYR A 66 7.15 -15.45 -13.26
N GLY A 67 7.27 -14.49 -12.34
CA GLY A 67 8.55 -14.13 -11.71
C GLY A 67 9.22 -15.31 -11.02
N ARG A 68 8.44 -16.12 -10.29
CA ARG A 68 8.92 -17.31 -9.57
C ARG A 68 9.29 -18.48 -10.49
N ALA A 69 8.76 -18.53 -11.71
CA ALA A 69 9.08 -19.57 -12.68
C ALA A 69 10.43 -19.35 -13.38
N PHE A 70 10.98 -18.14 -13.35
CA PHE A 70 12.31 -17.85 -13.89
C PHE A 70 13.44 -18.46 -13.05
N THR A 71 14.50 -18.92 -13.72
CA THR A 71 15.72 -19.36 -13.04
C THR A 71 16.41 -18.18 -12.34
N GLU A 72 17.39 -18.45 -11.47
CA GLU A 72 18.19 -17.37 -10.87
C GLU A 72 18.93 -16.54 -11.94
N ALA A 73 19.47 -17.20 -12.98
CA ALA A 73 20.14 -16.53 -14.08
C ALA A 73 19.19 -15.61 -14.86
N ASP A 74 17.96 -16.09 -15.14
CA ASP A 74 16.95 -15.27 -15.80
C ASP A 74 16.51 -14.08 -14.94
N ARG A 75 16.35 -14.30 -13.63
CA ARG A 75 16.02 -13.22 -12.68
C ARG A 75 17.16 -12.21 -12.56
N ALA A 76 18.42 -12.63 -12.65
CA ALA A 76 19.57 -11.73 -12.71
C ALA A 76 19.57 -10.90 -14.00
N ALA A 77 19.28 -11.52 -15.15
CA ALA A 77 19.14 -10.82 -16.43
C ALA A 77 17.99 -9.79 -16.41
N LEU A 78 16.84 -10.16 -15.85
CA LEU A 78 15.71 -9.24 -15.66
C LEU A 78 16.08 -8.07 -14.72
N ARG A 79 16.83 -8.33 -13.63
CA ARG A 79 17.35 -7.25 -12.75
C ARG A 79 18.28 -6.30 -13.51
N ALA A 80 19.14 -6.82 -14.37
CA ALA A 80 20.03 -6.00 -15.19
C ALA A 80 19.21 -5.11 -16.15
N ALA A 81 18.25 -5.69 -16.88
CA ALA A 81 17.38 -4.95 -17.77
C ALA A 81 16.53 -3.89 -17.03
N LEU A 82 16.10 -4.19 -15.81
CA LEU A 82 15.42 -3.20 -14.94
C LEU A 82 16.34 -2.08 -14.47
N LYS A 83 17.64 -2.36 -14.28
CA LYS A 83 18.64 -1.35 -13.92
C LYS A 83 18.83 -0.34 -15.04
N ASP A 84 18.74 -0.76 -16.30
CA ASP A 84 18.75 0.15 -17.44
C ASP A 84 17.53 1.08 -17.45
N GLN A 85 16.42 0.64 -16.85
CA GLN A 85 15.22 1.45 -16.61
C GLN A 85 15.26 2.26 -15.31
N ALA A 86 16.38 2.24 -14.56
CA ALA A 86 16.48 2.89 -13.25
C ALA A 86 16.09 4.38 -13.23
N PRO A 87 16.43 5.22 -14.23
CA PRO A 87 15.98 6.62 -14.25
C PRO A 87 14.44 6.74 -14.26
N ARG A 88 13.77 5.93 -15.10
CA ARG A 88 12.31 5.87 -15.19
C ARG A 88 11.68 5.36 -13.88
N LEU A 89 12.27 4.34 -13.28
CA LEU A 89 11.81 3.78 -11.99
C LEU A 89 11.98 4.79 -10.86
N GLY A 90 13.06 5.58 -10.86
CA GLY A 90 13.29 6.66 -9.89
C GLY A 90 12.24 7.76 -9.99
N GLN A 91 11.93 8.22 -11.20
CA GLN A 91 10.86 9.20 -11.45
C GLN A 91 9.49 8.66 -11.00
N ASN A 92 9.22 7.37 -11.26
CA ASN A 92 7.97 6.75 -10.82
C ASN A 92 7.85 6.73 -9.29
N ARG A 93 8.93 6.41 -8.55
CA ARG A 93 8.92 6.44 -7.07
C ARG A 93 8.64 7.83 -6.52
N ALA A 94 9.25 8.88 -7.08
CA ALA A 94 8.97 10.25 -6.69
C ALA A 94 7.49 10.61 -6.94
N ALA A 95 6.99 10.25 -8.12
CA ALA A 95 5.62 10.55 -8.51
C ALA A 95 4.56 9.77 -7.70
N VAL A 96 4.86 8.53 -7.27
CA VAL A 96 3.99 7.77 -6.36
C VAL A 96 3.89 8.47 -5.00
N ARG A 97 5.04 8.93 -4.45
CA ARG A 97 5.05 9.68 -3.19
C ARG A 97 4.24 10.97 -3.30
N ASP A 98 4.37 11.68 -4.40
CA ASP A 98 3.62 12.92 -4.64
C ASP A 98 2.11 12.62 -4.83
N GLY A 99 1.75 11.54 -5.53
CA GLY A 99 0.36 11.10 -5.69
C GLY A 99 -0.35 10.78 -4.37
N PHE A 100 0.36 10.19 -3.39
CA PHE A 100 -0.19 9.99 -2.04
C PHE A 100 -0.39 11.32 -1.30
N ARG A 101 0.51 12.29 -1.47
CA ARG A 101 0.33 13.63 -0.90
C ARG A 101 -0.90 14.31 -1.48
N ASP A 102 -1.10 14.19 -2.79
CA ASP A 102 -2.25 14.76 -3.49
C ASP A 102 -3.57 14.11 -3.06
N LEU A 103 -3.57 12.79 -2.85
CA LEU A 103 -4.75 12.08 -2.34
C LEU A 103 -5.11 12.53 -0.94
N LEU A 104 -4.12 12.64 -0.04
CA LEU A 104 -4.34 13.13 1.32
C LEU A 104 -4.86 14.58 1.32
N ALA A 105 -4.35 15.43 0.43
CA ALA A 105 -4.82 16.81 0.29
C ALA A 105 -6.27 16.86 -0.26
N ALA A 106 -6.62 16.00 -1.23
CA ALA A 106 -7.96 15.91 -1.77
C ALA A 106 -8.98 15.42 -0.74
N LEU A 107 -8.62 14.41 0.06
CA LEU A 107 -9.49 13.84 1.10
C LEU A 107 -9.72 14.78 2.31
N ARG A 108 -8.79 15.71 2.56
CA ARG A 108 -8.89 16.69 3.66
C ARG A 108 -9.54 18.01 3.23
N ALA A 109 -9.89 18.17 1.95
CA ALA A 109 -10.50 19.39 1.45
C ALA A 109 -11.94 19.53 1.96
N GLU A 110 -12.29 20.73 2.40
CA GLU A 110 -13.66 21.12 2.74
C GLU A 110 -14.04 22.32 1.84
N PRO A 111 -15.08 22.19 0.99
CA PRO A 111 -15.96 21.03 0.84
C PRO A 111 -15.29 19.83 0.15
N TYR A 112 -15.82 18.64 0.42
CA TYR A 112 -15.39 17.40 -0.23
C TYR A 112 -15.62 17.45 -1.75
N ASP A 113 -14.55 17.20 -2.52
CA ASP A 113 -14.60 17.13 -3.99
C ASP A 113 -14.34 15.69 -4.45
N HIS A 114 -15.43 14.96 -4.70
CA HIS A 114 -15.40 13.60 -5.22
C HIS A 114 -14.63 13.49 -6.54
N ALA A 115 -14.81 14.44 -7.46
CA ALA A 115 -14.18 14.41 -8.77
C ALA A 115 -12.66 14.59 -8.66
N ARG A 116 -12.19 15.43 -7.72
CA ARG A 116 -10.77 15.56 -7.42
C ARG A 116 -10.17 14.26 -6.88
N VAL A 117 -10.83 13.59 -5.95
CA VAL A 117 -10.34 12.30 -5.41
C VAL A 117 -10.27 11.24 -6.51
N ALA A 118 -11.32 11.14 -7.35
CA ALA A 118 -11.37 10.21 -8.46
C ALA A 118 -10.18 10.41 -9.44
N ARG A 119 -9.92 11.65 -9.87
CA ARG A 119 -8.78 11.96 -10.76
C ARG A 119 -7.42 11.57 -10.17
N VAL A 120 -7.23 11.78 -8.87
CA VAL A 120 -5.98 11.39 -8.19
C VAL A 120 -5.83 9.87 -8.15
N MET A 121 -6.91 9.13 -7.90
CA MET A 121 -6.89 7.66 -7.94
C MET A 121 -6.64 7.12 -9.36
N GLU A 122 -7.28 7.69 -10.38
CA GLU A 122 -7.05 7.34 -11.80
C GLU A 122 -5.57 7.55 -12.19
N THR A 123 -4.98 8.66 -11.76
CA THR A 123 -3.56 8.95 -12.00
C THR A 123 -2.66 7.91 -11.35
N GLN A 124 -2.97 7.48 -10.11
CA GLN A 124 -2.21 6.43 -9.44
C GLN A 124 -2.38 5.07 -10.15
N GLN A 125 -3.59 4.73 -10.57
CA GLN A 125 -3.87 3.50 -11.32
C GLN A 125 -3.10 3.46 -12.64
N ALA A 126 -3.10 4.54 -13.42
CA ALA A 126 -2.36 4.63 -14.68
C ALA A 126 -0.87 4.33 -14.47
N ARG A 127 -0.25 4.86 -13.41
CA ARG A 127 1.17 4.59 -13.08
C ARG A 127 1.43 3.12 -12.74
N VAL A 128 0.53 2.48 -12.00
CA VAL A 128 0.63 1.06 -11.69
C VAL A 128 0.55 0.23 -12.98
N GLN A 129 -0.37 0.59 -13.88
CA GLN A 129 -0.51 -0.07 -15.18
C GLN A 129 0.74 0.10 -16.06
N ASP A 130 1.31 1.32 -16.11
CA ASP A 130 2.55 1.58 -16.85
C ASP A 130 3.72 0.76 -16.33
N GLN A 131 3.85 0.65 -15.00
CA GLN A 131 4.89 -0.15 -14.36
C GLN A 131 4.70 -1.65 -14.64
N ALA A 132 3.46 -2.14 -14.59
CA ALA A 132 3.12 -3.52 -14.91
C ALA A 132 3.38 -3.83 -16.39
N ALA A 133 3.04 -2.91 -17.29
CA ALA A 133 3.29 -3.03 -18.72
C ALA A 133 4.79 -3.13 -19.03
N LEU A 134 5.62 -2.29 -18.39
CA LEU A 134 7.08 -2.36 -18.50
C LEU A 134 7.62 -3.72 -18.06
N MET A 135 7.21 -4.20 -16.88
CA MET A 135 7.66 -5.50 -16.38
C MET A 135 7.25 -6.65 -17.31
N ARG A 136 5.99 -6.62 -17.78
CA ARG A 136 5.47 -7.60 -18.74
C ARG A 136 6.29 -7.61 -20.03
N GLY A 137 6.65 -6.43 -20.56
CA GLY A 137 7.52 -6.31 -21.72
C GLY A 137 8.86 -7.01 -21.51
N LEU A 138 9.56 -6.66 -20.41
CA LEU A 138 10.87 -7.27 -20.09
C LEU A 138 10.79 -8.80 -19.92
N MET A 139 9.72 -9.32 -19.32
CA MET A 139 9.51 -10.77 -19.21
C MET A 139 9.30 -11.43 -20.57
N LEU A 140 8.51 -10.80 -21.45
CA LEU A 140 8.27 -11.32 -22.79
C LEU A 140 9.56 -11.31 -23.62
N ASP A 141 10.34 -10.24 -23.56
CA ASP A 141 11.64 -10.13 -24.23
C ASP A 141 12.60 -11.22 -23.75
N ARG A 142 12.63 -11.47 -22.43
CA ARG A 142 13.46 -12.53 -21.87
C ARG A 142 13.03 -13.92 -22.36
N ILE A 143 11.73 -14.20 -22.41
CA ILE A 143 11.19 -15.47 -22.91
C ILE A 143 11.49 -15.62 -24.41
N ALA A 144 11.34 -14.55 -25.21
CA ALA A 144 11.61 -14.57 -26.63
C ALA A 144 13.09 -14.87 -26.95
N ALA A 145 14.02 -14.40 -26.10
CA ALA A 145 15.45 -14.66 -26.22
C ALA A 145 15.88 -16.07 -25.75
N MET A 146 14.97 -16.90 -25.23
CA MET A 146 15.29 -18.25 -24.79
C MET A 146 15.25 -19.27 -25.93
N PRO A 147 16.20 -20.23 -25.98
CA PRO A 147 16.07 -21.36 -26.88
C PRO A 147 14.83 -22.22 -26.55
N PRO A 148 14.32 -23.02 -27.49
CA PRO A 148 13.11 -23.82 -27.30
C PRO A 148 13.10 -24.66 -26.02
N GLU A 149 14.23 -25.29 -25.69
CA GLU A 149 14.39 -26.17 -24.53
C GLU A 149 14.29 -25.38 -23.22
N ALA A 150 14.85 -24.17 -23.18
CA ALA A 150 14.77 -23.29 -22.03
C ALA A 150 13.35 -22.75 -21.80
N ARG A 151 12.60 -22.50 -22.89
CA ARG A 151 11.17 -22.12 -22.81
C ARG A 151 10.31 -23.27 -22.29
N ALA A 152 10.56 -24.50 -22.74
CA ALA A 152 9.88 -25.68 -22.20
C ALA A 152 10.13 -25.83 -20.70
N GLY A 153 11.40 -25.74 -20.26
CA GLY A 153 11.73 -25.78 -18.84
C GLY A 153 11.12 -24.64 -18.01
N PHE A 154 10.92 -23.46 -18.61
CA PHE A 154 10.16 -22.36 -17.97
C PHE A 154 8.69 -22.74 -17.79
N ALA A 155 8.04 -23.32 -18.80
CA ALA A 155 6.65 -23.77 -18.71
C ALA A 155 6.47 -24.82 -17.60
N ASP A 156 7.36 -25.80 -17.50
CA ASP A 156 7.32 -26.82 -16.43
C ASP A 156 7.45 -26.19 -15.03
N ARG A 157 8.34 -25.21 -14.88
CA ARG A 157 8.49 -24.46 -13.62
C ARG A 157 7.25 -23.66 -13.30
N LEU A 158 6.66 -22.99 -14.28
CA LEU A 158 5.43 -22.22 -14.12
C LEU A 158 4.28 -23.12 -13.68
N GLU A 159 4.12 -24.29 -14.31
CA GLU A 159 3.11 -25.27 -13.93
C GLU A 159 3.29 -25.70 -12.47
N ARG A 160 4.52 -26.01 -12.04
CA ARG A 160 4.81 -26.35 -10.63
C ARG A 160 4.46 -25.22 -9.67
N VAL A 161 4.74 -23.98 -10.05
CA VAL A 161 4.41 -22.80 -9.23
C VAL A 161 2.89 -22.63 -9.11
N LEU A 162 2.14 -22.81 -10.21
CA LEU A 162 0.68 -22.72 -10.22
C LEU A 162 0.04 -23.85 -9.39
N ARG A 163 0.54 -25.09 -9.50
CA ARG A 163 0.07 -26.24 -8.72
C ARG A 163 0.28 -26.07 -7.21
N ARG A 164 1.36 -25.40 -6.78
CA ARG A 164 1.63 -25.15 -5.34
C ARG A 164 0.77 -24.05 -4.72
N GLY A 165 0.14 -23.19 -5.52
CA GLY A 165 -0.62 -22.05 -5.03
C GLY A 165 0.25 -20.95 -4.39
N PRO A 166 -0.37 -19.86 -3.88
CA PRO A 166 0.34 -18.83 -3.14
C PRO A 166 0.89 -19.38 -1.81
N PRO A 167 2.03 -18.86 -1.31
CA PRO A 167 2.59 -19.27 -0.02
C PRO A 167 1.55 -19.08 1.10
N ARG A 168 1.35 -20.11 1.93
CA ARG A 168 0.45 -20.01 3.09
C ARG A 168 1.06 -19.05 4.12
N GLU A 169 0.24 -18.17 4.67
CA GLU A 169 0.61 -17.11 5.63
C GLU A 169 1.41 -17.62 6.84
N ARG A 170 1.22 -18.89 7.22
CA ARG A 170 1.90 -19.56 8.35
C ARG A 170 3.42 -19.72 8.15
N ASP A 171 3.91 -19.81 6.92
CA ASP A 171 5.34 -19.97 6.63
C ASP A 171 6.11 -18.64 6.70
N ARG A 172 5.42 -17.50 6.78
CA ARG A 172 6.04 -16.16 6.90
C ARG A 172 6.40 -15.78 8.35
N GLY A 173 5.84 -16.47 9.34
CA GLY A 173 6.08 -16.20 10.77
C GLY A 173 6.99 -17.19 11.49
N ALA A 174 7.40 -18.28 10.83
CA ALA A 174 8.19 -19.35 11.44
C ALA A 174 9.55 -19.48 10.74
N ARG A 175 10.47 -18.54 11.00
CA ARG A 175 11.91 -18.79 10.90
C ARG A 175 12.61 -18.13 12.10
N PRO A 176 13.49 -18.87 12.79
CA PRO A 176 14.19 -18.41 14.00
C PRO A 176 15.19 -17.29 13.69
#